data_AF-A0A2S5ADC9-F1
#
_entry.id   AF-A0A2S5ADC9-F1
#
_cell.length_a   1.000
_cell.length_b   1.000
_cell.length_c   1.000
_cell.angle_alpha   90.00
_cell.angle_beta   90.00
_cell.angle_gamma   90.00
#
_symmetry.space_group_name_H-M   'P 1'
#
loop_
_entity.id
_entity.type
_entity.pdbx_description
1 polymer ?
#
loop_
_entity_poly.entity_id
_entity_poly.type
_entity_poly.pdbx_seq_one_letter_code
_entity_poly.pdbx_strand_id
1 'polypeptide(L)'
;MKLSETKYNKLLLTEFKGDKNQLHTEFVRVIEEHGYSEEIKIDFYKAAFNSLMNWHKTHTRKDEFYYDYLINLYVIFINALEEDEIDTSDIEAELEEFKTNKIPIYLSSTSALENRNYNPNTKYGRKKAREQALRNYENGTPEYRKEQDNIKVWAMVILIIGVVIFYWLKSKFMK
;
A
#
# COMPACT_ATOMS: atom_id res chain seq x y z
N MET A 1 -2.26 -1.85 -39.14
CA MET A 1 -1.26 -1.41 -38.14
C MET A 1 -0.23 -2.49 -37.92
N LYS A 2 0.97 -2.10 -37.48
CA LYS A 2 1.97 -3.04 -36.94
C LYS A 2 2.47 -2.50 -35.62
N LEU A 3 2.26 -3.25 -34.55
CA LEU A 3 2.75 -2.88 -33.23
C LEU A 3 4.27 -3.04 -33.19
N SER A 4 4.98 -2.02 -32.71
CA SER A 4 6.43 -2.05 -32.57
C SER A 4 6.84 -2.75 -31.27
N GLU A 5 7.15 -4.04 -31.33
CA GLU A 5 7.59 -4.82 -30.14
C GLU A 5 8.75 -4.17 -29.40
N THR A 6 9.67 -3.53 -30.13
CA THR A 6 10.81 -2.83 -29.51
C THR A 6 10.34 -1.60 -28.71
N LYS A 7 9.34 -0.87 -29.20
CA LYS A 7 8.72 0.28 -28.50
C LYS A 7 8.12 -0.19 -27.17
N TYR A 8 7.24 -1.20 -27.20
CA TYR A 8 6.53 -1.66 -26.00
C TYR A 8 7.42 -2.44 -25.03
N ASN A 9 8.37 -3.24 -25.53
CA ASN A 9 9.36 -3.88 -24.65
C ASN A 9 10.21 -2.83 -23.94
N LYS A 10 10.68 -1.79 -24.65
CA LYS A 10 11.39 -0.69 -23.99
C LYS A 10 10.49 -0.03 -22.96
N LEU A 11 9.28 0.33 -23.35
CA LEU A 11 8.29 0.98 -22.49
C LEU A 11 8.11 0.20 -21.18
N LEU A 12 7.69 -1.06 -21.25
CA LEU A 12 7.41 -1.91 -20.09
C LEU A 12 8.65 -2.15 -19.21
N LEU A 13 9.84 -2.28 -19.80
CA LEU A 13 11.06 -2.57 -19.04
C LEU A 13 11.68 -1.33 -18.40
N THR A 14 11.65 -0.17 -19.07
CA THR A 14 12.31 1.05 -18.56
C THR A 14 11.35 1.92 -17.76
N GLU A 15 10.19 2.24 -18.32
CA GLU A 15 9.25 3.18 -17.70
C GLU A 15 8.44 2.50 -16.59
N PHE A 16 8.02 1.25 -16.82
CA PHE A 16 7.18 0.49 -15.90
C PHE A 16 7.97 -0.43 -14.95
N LYS A 17 9.28 -0.54 -15.16
CA LYS A 17 10.22 -1.38 -14.38
C LYS A 17 9.83 -2.87 -14.34
N GLY A 18 9.31 -3.39 -15.45
CA GLY A 18 8.99 -4.82 -15.57
C GLY A 18 10.22 -5.72 -15.57
N ASP A 19 10.02 -7.00 -15.22
CA ASP A 19 11.07 -8.01 -15.29
C ASP A 19 11.30 -8.45 -16.74
N LYS A 20 12.54 -8.26 -17.22
CA LYS A 20 12.94 -8.57 -18.60
C LYS A 20 12.84 -10.06 -18.95
N ASN A 21 13.23 -10.93 -18.04
CA ASN A 21 13.23 -12.36 -18.30
C ASN A 21 11.79 -12.88 -18.32
N GLN A 22 10.97 -12.41 -17.38
CA GLN A 22 9.56 -12.80 -17.33
C GLN A 22 8.79 -12.29 -18.57
N LEU A 23 8.97 -11.03 -18.97
CA LEU A 23 8.30 -10.47 -20.14
C LEU A 23 8.65 -11.23 -21.42
N HIS A 24 9.92 -11.57 -21.62
CA HIS A 24 10.35 -12.30 -22.82
C HIS A 24 9.84 -13.74 -22.84
N THR A 25 9.91 -14.46 -21.71
CA THR A 25 9.42 -15.85 -21.63
C THR A 25 7.90 -15.93 -21.82
N GLU A 26 7.14 -15.01 -21.23
CA GLU A 26 5.69 -14.97 -21.40
C GLU A 26 5.29 -14.59 -22.83
N PHE A 27 6.00 -13.65 -23.46
CA PHE A 27 5.76 -13.29 -24.86
C PHE A 27 5.98 -14.48 -25.80
N VAL A 28 7.10 -15.18 -25.68
CA VAL A 28 7.41 -16.36 -26.50
C VAL A 28 6.34 -17.43 -26.32
N ARG A 29 5.93 -17.70 -25.07
CA ARG A 29 4.87 -18.67 -24.76
C ARG A 29 3.54 -18.32 -25.43
N VAL A 30 3.07 -17.08 -25.31
CA VAL A 30 1.79 -16.64 -25.89
C VAL A 30 1.81 -16.75 -27.43
N ILE A 31 2.93 -16.40 -28.05
CA ILE A 31 3.10 -16.55 -29.50
C ILE A 31 3.12 -18.02 -29.93
N GLU A 32 3.76 -18.91 -29.17
CA GLU A 32 3.77 -20.36 -29.45
C GLU A 32 2.38 -21.00 -29.27
N GLU A 33 1.62 -20.58 -28.25
CA GLU A 33 0.29 -21.13 -27.93
C GLU A 33 -0.82 -20.62 -28.87
N HIS A 34 -0.76 -19.34 -29.29
CA HIS A 34 -1.85 -18.69 -30.03
C HIS A 34 -1.50 -18.28 -31.46
N GLY A 35 -0.23 -18.37 -31.85
CA GLY A 35 0.26 -17.96 -33.16
C GLY A 35 0.70 -16.49 -33.21
N TYR A 36 1.34 -16.12 -34.33
CA TYR A 36 1.93 -14.79 -34.50
C TYR A 36 1.00 -13.87 -35.30
N SER A 37 0.02 -13.25 -34.62
CA SER A 37 -0.84 -12.21 -35.19
C SER A 37 -0.63 -10.85 -34.51
N GLU A 38 -1.00 -9.75 -35.18
CA GLU A 38 -0.93 -8.40 -34.57
C GLU A 38 -1.88 -8.24 -33.39
N GLU A 39 -3.07 -8.85 -33.45
CA GLU A 39 -4.06 -8.83 -32.38
C GLU A 39 -3.52 -9.49 -31.10
N ILE A 40 -2.90 -10.66 -31.22
CA ILE A 40 -2.29 -11.38 -30.09
C ILE A 40 -1.17 -10.56 -29.44
N LYS A 41 -0.40 -9.82 -30.26
CA LYS A 41 0.66 -8.94 -29.74
C LYS A 41 0.06 -7.78 -28.94
N ILE A 42 -0.99 -7.14 -29.45
CA ILE A 42 -1.68 -6.06 -28.75
C ILE A 42 -2.24 -6.58 -27.41
N ASP A 43 -2.94 -7.71 -27.44
CA ASP A 43 -3.52 -8.34 -26.24
C ASP A 43 -2.45 -8.67 -25.20
N PHE A 44 -1.31 -9.21 -25.64
CA PHE A 44 -0.18 -9.46 -24.76
C PHE A 44 0.31 -8.20 -24.06
N TYR A 45 0.54 -7.10 -24.80
CA TYR A 45 1.07 -5.87 -24.21
C TYR A 45 0.06 -5.19 -23.28
N LYS A 46 -1.24 -5.23 -23.60
CA LYS A 46 -2.30 -4.78 -22.68
C LYS A 46 -2.33 -5.61 -21.40
N ALA A 47 -2.27 -6.94 -21.51
CA ALA A 47 -2.22 -7.83 -20.36
C ALA A 47 -0.96 -7.63 -19.50
N ALA A 48 0.20 -7.43 -20.13
CA ALA A 48 1.46 -7.16 -19.44
C ALA A 48 1.41 -5.84 -18.67
N PHE A 49 0.85 -4.78 -19.29
CA PHE A 49 0.60 -3.51 -18.62
C PHE A 49 -0.33 -3.69 -17.40
N ASN A 50 -1.46 -4.39 -17.55
CA ASN A 50 -2.40 -4.62 -16.45
C ASN A 50 -1.78 -5.39 -15.29
N SER A 51 -0.94 -6.38 -15.58
CA SER A 51 -0.17 -7.12 -14.57
C SER A 51 0.78 -6.19 -13.80
N LEU A 52 1.53 -5.34 -14.51
CA LEU A 52 2.44 -4.36 -13.88
C LEU A 52 1.69 -3.34 -13.05
N MET A 53 0.57 -2.82 -13.55
CA MET A 53 -0.28 -1.90 -12.79
C MET A 53 -0.81 -2.55 -11.52
N ASN A 54 -1.22 -3.82 -11.57
CA ASN A 54 -1.64 -4.56 -10.39
C ASN A 54 -0.47 -4.80 -9.40
N TRP A 55 0.72 -5.10 -9.90
CA TRP A 55 1.92 -5.22 -9.08
C TRP A 55 2.23 -3.91 -8.35
N HIS A 56 2.27 -2.78 -9.06
CA HIS A 56 2.43 -1.46 -8.45
C HIS A 56 1.32 -1.17 -7.44
N LYS A 57 0.08 -1.54 -7.76
CA LYS A 57 -1.08 -1.35 -6.87
C LYS A 57 -0.96 -2.09 -5.52
N THR A 58 -0.26 -3.21 -5.52
CA THR A 58 -0.16 -4.13 -4.38
C THR A 58 1.16 -4.03 -3.62
N HIS A 59 2.26 -3.65 -4.28
CA HIS A 59 3.61 -3.69 -3.72
C HIS A 59 4.23 -2.32 -3.44
N THR A 60 3.67 -1.23 -3.98
CA THR A 60 4.20 0.12 -3.77
C THR A 60 3.54 0.81 -2.57
N ARG A 61 4.33 1.60 -1.82
CA ARG A 61 3.83 2.38 -0.68
C ARG A 61 2.84 3.44 -1.18
N LYS A 62 1.63 3.46 -0.62
CA LYS A 62 0.58 4.44 -0.95
C LYS A 62 0.83 5.79 -0.27
N ASP A 63 1.87 6.49 -0.71
CA ASP A 63 2.15 7.86 -0.30
C ASP A 63 1.44 8.89 -1.20
N GLU A 64 1.67 10.18 -0.96
CA GLU A 64 1.01 11.27 -1.69
C GLU A 64 1.32 11.24 -3.19
N PHE A 65 2.49 10.73 -3.59
CA PHE A 65 2.94 10.68 -4.99
C PHE A 65 2.52 9.40 -5.72
N TYR A 66 2.14 8.37 -4.98
CA TYR A 66 1.78 7.06 -5.54
C TYR A 66 0.59 7.12 -6.52
N TYR A 67 -0.45 7.91 -6.22
CA TYR A 67 -1.60 8.04 -7.10
C TYR A 67 -1.23 8.72 -8.42
N ASP A 68 -0.49 9.83 -8.34
CA ASP A 68 -0.09 10.59 -9.51
C ASP A 68 0.93 9.81 -10.35
N TYR A 69 1.79 9.01 -9.71
CA TYR A 69 2.68 8.07 -10.38
C TYR A 69 1.90 7.04 -11.22
N LEU A 70 0.89 6.38 -10.63
CA LEU A 70 0.10 5.38 -11.35
C LEU A 70 -0.74 6.00 -12.47
N ILE A 71 -1.29 7.21 -12.27
CA ILE A 71 -1.99 7.95 -13.33
C ILE A 71 -1.03 8.23 -14.49
N ASN A 72 0.20 8.66 -14.21
CA ASN A 72 1.19 8.93 -15.25
C ASN A 72 1.54 7.67 -16.04
N LEU A 73 1.64 6.51 -15.38
CA LEU A 73 1.84 5.22 -16.05
C LEU A 73 0.71 4.88 -17.02
N TYR A 74 -0.56 5.06 -16.62
CA TYR A 74 -1.71 4.89 -17.54
C TYR A 74 -1.60 5.83 -18.74
N VAL A 75 -1.34 7.13 -18.52
CA VAL A 75 -1.24 8.13 -19.59
C VAL A 75 -0.13 7.78 -20.58
N ILE A 76 1.05 7.38 -20.10
CA ILE A 76 2.16 6.97 -20.95
C ILE A 76 1.77 5.78 -21.85
N PHE A 77 1.04 4.80 -21.31
CA PHE A 77 0.62 3.63 -22.08
C PHE A 77 -0.48 3.95 -23.09
N ILE A 78 -1.48 4.74 -22.70
CA ILE A 78 -2.56 5.21 -23.60
C ILE A 78 -1.95 5.96 -24.78
N ASN A 79 -1.08 6.95 -24.53
CA ASN A 79 -0.42 7.71 -25.59
C ASN A 79 0.36 6.80 -26.55
N ALA A 80 1.03 5.75 -26.03
CA ALA A 80 1.78 4.82 -26.86
C ALA A 80 0.87 4.01 -27.80
N LEU A 81 -0.32 3.61 -27.31
CA LEU A 81 -1.34 2.89 -28.07
C LEU A 81 -2.00 3.81 -29.12
N GLU A 82 -2.35 5.04 -28.76
CA GLU A 82 -2.93 6.04 -29.67
C GLU A 82 -1.98 6.36 -30.84
N GLU A 83 -0.68 6.55 -30.56
CA GLU A 83 0.35 6.77 -31.59
C GLU A 83 0.40 5.64 -32.63
N ASP A 84 0.06 4.42 -32.21
CA ASP A 84 0.04 3.24 -33.08
C ASP A 84 -1.36 2.96 -33.63
N GLU A 85 -2.33 3.87 -33.43
CA GLU A 85 -3.76 3.78 -33.85
C GLU A 85 -4.54 2.63 -33.21
N ILE A 86 -4.13 2.18 -32.01
CA ILE A 86 -4.78 1.07 -31.27
C ILE A 86 -5.92 1.63 -30.41
N ASP A 87 -7.05 0.92 -30.35
CA ASP A 87 -8.16 1.26 -29.45
C ASP A 87 -7.72 1.24 -27.97
N THR A 88 -7.95 2.35 -27.28
CA THR A 88 -7.58 2.62 -25.88
C THR A 88 -8.78 2.62 -24.93
N SER A 89 -10.00 2.43 -25.45
CA SER A 89 -11.24 2.59 -24.70
C SER A 89 -11.32 1.78 -23.40
N ASP A 90 -10.76 0.56 -23.42
CA ASP A 90 -10.66 -0.33 -22.27
C ASP A 90 -9.72 0.23 -21.19
N ILE A 91 -8.53 0.69 -21.57
CA ILE A 91 -7.52 1.23 -20.65
C ILE A 91 -7.93 2.58 -20.09
N GLU A 92 -8.61 3.42 -20.88
CA GLU A 92 -9.18 4.70 -20.43
C GLU A 92 -10.25 4.50 -19.37
N ALA A 93 -11.13 3.51 -19.56
CA ALA A 93 -12.14 3.15 -18.57
C ALA A 93 -11.50 2.72 -17.24
N GLU A 94 -10.45 1.90 -17.28
CA GLU A 94 -9.70 1.52 -16.08
C GLU A 94 -9.05 2.72 -15.38
N LEU A 95 -8.52 3.69 -16.14
CA LEU A 95 -7.94 4.91 -15.60
C LEU A 95 -8.99 5.76 -14.86
N GLU A 96 -10.18 5.94 -15.45
CA GLU A 96 -11.27 6.68 -14.81
C GLU A 96 -11.79 5.98 -13.55
N GLU A 97 -11.89 4.65 -13.58
CA GLU A 97 -12.20 3.86 -12.37
C GLU A 97 -11.12 4.04 -11.29
N PHE A 98 -9.84 4.08 -11.68
CA PHE A 98 -8.75 4.31 -10.74
C PHE A 98 -8.78 5.71 -10.12
N LYS A 99 -9.09 6.75 -10.91
CA LYS A 99 -9.22 8.15 -10.44
C LYS A 99 -10.39 8.32 -9.48
N THR A 100 -11.54 7.70 -9.77
CA THR A 100 -12.75 7.79 -8.96
C THR A 100 -12.60 7.04 -7.62
N ASN A 101 -11.85 5.94 -7.61
CA ASN A 101 -11.52 5.18 -6.40
C ASN A 101 -10.36 5.80 -5.56
N LYS A 102 -9.93 7.03 -5.87
CA LYS A 102 -8.97 7.78 -5.04
C LYS A 102 -9.61 8.09 -3.69
N ILE A 103 -9.36 7.23 -2.70
CA ILE A 103 -9.72 7.52 -1.31
C ILE A 103 -9.01 8.83 -0.93
N PRO A 104 -9.74 9.87 -0.50
CA PRO A 104 -9.13 11.13 -0.10
C PRO A 104 -8.07 10.84 0.97
N ILE A 105 -6.84 11.31 0.75
CA ILE A 105 -5.71 11.13 1.68
C ILE A 105 -6.07 11.64 3.08
N TYR A 106 -7.01 12.60 3.17
CA TYR A 106 -7.58 13.13 4.41
C TYR A 106 -8.37 12.10 5.25
N LEU A 107 -8.87 11.00 4.67
CA LEU A 107 -9.48 9.87 5.40
C LEU A 107 -8.50 8.73 5.73
N SER A 108 -7.31 8.71 5.11
CA SER A 108 -6.30 7.67 5.36
C SER A 108 -5.32 8.02 6.49
N SER A 109 -5.44 9.20 7.09
CA SER A 109 -4.57 9.67 8.17
C SER A 109 -4.83 9.01 9.54
N THR A 110 -5.89 8.20 9.68
CA THR A 110 -6.21 7.52 10.95
C THR A 110 -5.73 6.07 11.05
N SER A 111 -5.13 5.45 10.02
CA SER A 111 -4.71 4.03 10.14
C SER A 111 -3.44 3.60 9.41
N ALA A 112 -2.82 4.43 8.57
CA ALA A 112 -1.61 4.05 7.82
C ALA A 112 -0.29 4.53 8.46
N LEU A 113 -0.26 4.64 9.79
CA LEU A 113 0.99 4.90 10.52
C LEU A 113 1.83 3.61 10.49
N GLU A 114 2.74 3.55 9.51
CA GLU A 114 3.91 2.69 9.41
C GLU A 114 3.89 1.45 10.33
N ASN A 115 3.32 0.36 9.83
CA ASN A 115 3.64 -0.99 10.29
C ASN A 115 5.03 -1.38 9.77
N ARG A 116 6.05 -0.54 9.99
CA ARG A 116 7.41 -1.06 10.10
C ARG A 116 7.37 -1.87 11.39
N ASN A 117 7.27 -3.19 11.28
CA ASN A 117 7.34 -4.10 12.42
C ASN A 117 8.73 -3.98 13.07
N TYR A 118 8.95 -2.93 13.88
CA TYR A 118 10.06 -2.89 14.82
C TYR A 118 9.72 -3.93 15.88
N ASN A 119 10.60 -4.91 16.11
CA ASN A 119 10.39 -5.89 17.16
C ASN A 119 10.26 -5.17 18.52
N PRO A 120 9.06 -5.15 19.15
CA PRO A 120 8.80 -4.37 20.35
C PRO A 120 9.55 -4.93 21.57
N ASN A 121 10.11 -6.14 21.47
CA ASN A 121 10.88 -6.77 22.54
C ASN A 121 12.35 -6.33 22.56
N THR A 122 12.81 -5.56 21.57
CA THR A 122 14.15 -4.98 21.54
C THR A 122 14.22 -3.65 22.30
N LYS A 123 15.39 -3.29 22.85
CA LYS A 123 15.59 -2.00 23.54
C LYS A 123 15.22 -0.80 22.66
N TYR A 124 15.54 -0.88 21.37
CA TYR A 124 15.22 0.17 20.39
C TYR A 124 13.72 0.19 20.00
N GLY A 125 13.10 -0.98 19.81
CA GLY A 125 11.66 -1.09 19.55
C GLY A 125 10.79 -0.52 20.67
N ARG A 126 11.14 -0.81 21.93
CA ARG A 126 10.46 -0.21 23.10
C ARG A 126 10.57 1.32 23.14
N LYS A 127 11.74 1.85 22.78
CA LYS A 127 11.96 3.31 22.75
C LYS A 127 11.07 3.97 21.69
N LYS A 128 11.05 3.43 20.47
CA LYS A 128 10.17 3.94 19.40
C LYS A 128 8.69 3.82 19.71
N ALA A 129 8.25 2.72 20.31
CA ALA A 129 6.85 2.55 20.71
C ALA A 129 6.40 3.61 21.71
N ARG A 130 7.26 3.98 22.66
CA ARG A 130 6.99 5.07 23.61
C ARG A 130 6.91 6.43 22.92
N GLU A 131 7.86 6.73 22.02
CA GLU A 131 7.86 7.96 21.25
C GLU A 131 6.61 8.09 20.37
N GLN A 132 6.12 6.98 19.80
CA GLN A 132 4.89 6.96 19.03
C GLN A 132 3.66 7.17 19.90
N ALA A 133 3.58 6.51 21.07
CA ALA A 133 2.49 6.70 22.01
C ALA A 133 2.42 8.14 22.53
N LEU A 134 3.57 8.77 22.81
CA LEU A 134 3.67 10.18 23.17
C LEU A 134 3.15 11.10 22.06
N ARG A 135 3.58 10.89 20.81
CA ARG A 135 3.09 11.65 19.66
C ARG A 135 1.58 11.51 19.46
N ASN A 136 1.03 10.31 19.65
CA ASN A 136 -0.40 10.06 19.52
C ASN A 136 -1.20 10.75 20.65
N TYR A 137 -0.66 10.82 21.87
CA TYR A 137 -1.28 11.53 22.98
C TYR A 137 -1.24 13.06 22.77
N GLU A 138 -0.09 13.60 22.37
CA GLU A 138 0.10 15.05 22.15
C GLU A 138 -0.72 15.58 20.97
N ASN A 139 -0.81 14.82 19.87
CA ASN A 139 -1.58 15.19 18.68
C ASN A 139 -3.04 14.70 18.73
N GLY A 140 -3.44 14.03 19.81
CA GLY A 140 -4.80 13.53 19.99
C GLY A 140 -5.81 14.64 20.31
N THR A 141 -7.09 14.37 20.02
CA THR A 141 -8.18 15.29 20.38
C THR A 141 -8.22 15.52 21.90
N PRO A 142 -8.72 16.66 22.38
CA PRO A 142 -8.86 16.92 23.82
C PRO A 142 -9.65 15.84 24.57
N GLU A 143 -10.65 15.25 23.90
CA GLU A 143 -11.46 14.15 24.44
C GLU A 143 -10.63 12.86 24.60
N TYR A 144 -9.83 12.51 23.58
CA TYR A 144 -8.94 11.34 23.63
C TYR A 144 -7.90 11.44 24.75
N ARG A 145 -7.32 12.64 24.96
CA ARG A 145 -6.38 12.89 26.07
C ARG A 145 -7.03 12.70 27.43
N LYS A 146 -8.25 13.23 27.60
CA LYS A 146 -9.04 13.10 28.83
C LYS A 146 -9.42 11.64 29.12
N GLU A 147 -9.75 10.87 28.09
CA GLU A 147 -10.04 9.44 28.22
C GLU A 147 -8.80 8.65 28.67
N GLN A 148 -7.63 8.91 28.07
CA GLN A 148 -6.39 8.26 28.49
C GLN A 148 -5.98 8.61 29.92
N ASP A 149 -6.15 9.85 30.35
CA ASP A 149 -5.81 10.25 31.72
C ASP A 149 -6.78 9.66 32.74
N ASN A 150 -8.06 9.55 32.41
CA ASN A 150 -9.03 8.81 33.22
C ASN A 150 -8.65 7.33 33.34
N ILE A 151 -8.22 6.68 32.26
CA ILE A 151 -7.76 5.27 32.30
C ILE A 151 -6.55 5.12 33.23
N LYS A 152 -5.57 6.03 33.17
CA LYS A 152 -4.40 6.02 34.07
C LYS A 152 -4.81 6.17 35.54
N VAL A 153 -5.76 7.06 35.83
CA VAL A 153 -6.29 7.28 37.18
C VAL A 153 -6.99 6.02 37.69
N TRP A 154 -7.86 5.40 36.89
CA TRP A 154 -8.54 4.15 37.26
C TRP A 154 -7.58 3.00 37.50
N ALA A 155 -6.55 2.85 36.66
CA ALA A 155 -5.52 1.83 36.85
C ALA A 155 -4.76 2.02 38.17
N MET A 156 -4.44 3.28 38.52
CA MET A 156 -3.78 3.61 39.79
C MET A 156 -4.68 3.31 41.00
N VAL A 157 -5.98 3.62 40.91
CA VAL A 157 -6.96 3.31 41.97
C VAL A 157 -7.07 1.79 42.19
N ILE A 158 -7.17 1.01 41.11
CA ILE A 158 -7.23 -0.46 41.19
C ILE A 158 -5.97 -1.03 41.85
N LEU A 159 -4.79 -0.50 41.50
CA LEU A 159 -3.53 -0.94 42.10
C LEU A 159 -3.48 -0.65 43.60
N ILE A 160 -3.92 0.53 44.05
CA ILE A 160 -4.00 0.89 45.46
C ILE A 160 -4.96 -0.05 46.20
N ILE A 161 -6.14 -0.33 45.64
CA ILE A 161 -7.10 -1.27 46.22
C ILE A 161 -6.47 -2.67 46.36
N GLY A 162 -5.76 -3.14 45.32
CA GLY A 162 -5.06 -4.42 45.36
C GLY A 162 -4.00 -4.49 46.47
N VAL A 163 -3.22 -3.42 46.66
CA VAL A 163 -2.23 -3.32 47.75
C VAL A 163 -2.92 -3.35 49.11
N VAL A 164 -4.00 -2.59 49.30
CA VAL A 164 -4.76 -2.57 50.56
C VAL A 164 -5.34 -3.95 50.88
N ILE A 165 -5.95 -4.61 49.89
CA ILE A 165 -6.48 -5.97 50.04
C ILE A 165 -5.35 -6.96 50.37
N PHE A 166 -4.21 -6.87 49.69
CA PHE A 166 -3.06 -7.73 49.96
C PHE A 166 -2.54 -7.57 51.40
N TYR A 167 -2.38 -6.33 51.88
CA TYR A 167 -1.98 -6.08 53.26
C TYR A 167 -3.04 -6.52 54.27
N TRP A 168 -4.33 -6.36 53.96
CA TRP A 168 -5.43 -6.84 54.81
C TRP A 168 -5.45 -8.37 54.91
N LEU A 169 -5.31 -9.08 53.78
CA LEU A 169 -5.19 -10.54 53.74
C LEU A 169 -3.94 -11.01 54.49
N LYS A 170 -2.78 -10.38 54.25
CA LYS A 170 -1.54 -10.69 54.97
C LYS A 170 -1.71 -10.53 56.48
N SER A 171 -2.35 -9.46 56.94
CA SER A 171 -2.65 -9.22 58.36
C SER A 171 -3.59 -10.28 58.96
N LYS A 172 -4.53 -10.80 58.16
CA LYS A 172 -5.48 -11.83 58.59
C LYS A 172 -4.91 -13.24 58.60
N PHE A 173 -3.94 -13.55 57.72
CA PHE A 173 -3.28 -14.86 57.60
C PHE A 173 -1.93 -14.96 58.34
N MET A 174 -1.38 -13.85 58.85
CA MET A 174 -0.22 -13.82 59.77
C MET A 174 -0.65 -13.70 61.26
N LYS A 175 -1.82 -14.24 61.60
CA LYS A 175 -2.21 -14.64 62.96
C LYS A 175 -2.31 -16.15 63.01
#